data_AF-A0A926BCX3-F1
#
_entry.id   AF-A0A926BCX3-F1
#
_cell.length_a   1.000
_cell.length_b   1.000
_cell.length_c   1.000
_cell.angle_alpha   90.00
_cell.angle_beta   90.00
_cell.angle_gamma   90.00
#
_symmetry.space_group_name_H-M   'P 1'
#
loop_
_entity.id
_entity.type
_entity.pdbx_description
1 polymer ?
#
loop_
_entity_poly.entity_id
_entity_poly.type
_entity_poly.pdbx_seq_one_letter_code
_entity_poly.pdbx_strand_id
1 'polypeptide(L)'
;MLIYNLSPAPSKPGEAYKPWADGKSPFSVSQWEAAGFKVLAFDRSDDEAARKMGHALGWDNGPKPMDLTNDLFTHYTLVEKPVKSTTRP
;
A
#
# COMPACT_ATOMS: atom_id res chain seq x y z
N MET A 1 -12.82 2.25 -1.86
CA MET A 1 -11.61 2.54 -2.65
C MET A 1 -10.42 1.89 -1.96
N LEU A 2 -9.55 1.27 -2.74
CA LEU A 2 -8.33 0.65 -2.27
C LEU A 2 -7.14 1.38 -2.91
N ILE A 3 -6.20 1.82 -2.09
CA ILE A 3 -4.85 2.17 -2.54
C ILE A 3 -3.97 0.99 -2.17
N TYR A 4 -3.32 0.39 -3.16
CA TYR A 4 -2.43 -0.75 -3.00
C TYR A 4 -1.06 -0.38 -3.57
N ASN A 5 -0.12 -0.04 -2.70
CA ASN A 5 1.19 0.47 -3.06
C ASN A 5 2.20 -0.66 -3.02
N LEU A 6 2.88 -0.89 -4.14
CA LEU A 6 4.10 -1.71 -4.21
C LEU A 6 5.30 -0.77 -4.15
N SER A 7 6.30 -1.09 -3.34
CA SER A 7 7.50 -0.27 -3.19
C SER A 7 8.77 -1.12 -3.02
N PRO A 8 9.95 -0.59 -3.41
CA PRO A 8 11.22 -1.20 -3.06
C PRO A 8 11.53 -1.07 -1.57
N ALA A 9 12.67 -1.61 -1.13
CA ALA A 9 13.14 -1.50 0.24
C ALA A 9 13.20 -0.04 0.73
N PRO A 10 12.63 0.27 1.90
CA PRO A 10 12.66 1.62 2.46
C PRO A 10 14.10 2.01 2.85
N SER A 11 14.32 3.32 3.03
CA SER A 11 15.59 3.81 3.57
C SER A 11 15.87 3.21 4.96
N LYS A 12 17.10 2.76 5.18
CA LYS A 12 17.55 2.26 6.49
C LYS A 12 17.77 3.43 7.46
N PRO A 13 17.78 3.18 8.79
CA PRO A 13 18.17 4.21 9.75
C PRO A 13 19.53 4.82 9.41
N GLY A 14 19.59 6.15 9.29
CA GLY A 14 20.80 6.90 8.91
C GLY A 14 21.00 7.11 7.40
N GLU A 15 20.20 6.47 6.54
CA GLU A 15 20.19 6.77 5.11
C GLU A 15 19.30 7.99 4.79
N ALA A 16 19.60 8.67 3.69
CA ALA A 16 18.73 9.70 3.15
C ALA A 16 17.36 9.11 2.80
N TYR A 17 16.30 9.89 3.02
CA TYR A 17 14.94 9.51 2.65
C TYR A 17 14.82 9.32 1.12
N LYS A 18 14.18 8.21 0.71
CA LYS A 18 13.94 7.85 -0.69
C LYS A 18 12.44 7.92 -0.97
N PRO A 19 11.92 9.01 -1.59
CA PRO A 19 10.49 9.18 -1.80
C PRO A 19 9.86 8.04 -2.62
N TRP A 20 10.58 7.49 -3.60
CA TRP A 20 10.11 6.38 -4.44
C TRP A 20 10.08 5.02 -3.71
N ALA A 21 10.63 4.94 -2.50
CA ALA A 21 10.60 3.74 -1.66
C ALA A 21 9.60 3.87 -0.50
N ASP A 22 8.90 4.99 -0.39
CA ASP A 22 7.86 5.18 0.61
C ASP A 22 6.53 4.61 0.11
N GLY A 23 6.24 3.37 0.50
CA GLY A 23 5.02 2.66 0.12
C GLY A 23 3.76 3.10 0.90
N LYS A 24 3.86 4.02 1.85
CA LYS A 24 2.72 4.42 2.70
C LYS A 24 1.66 5.20 1.93
N SER A 25 0.48 5.33 2.53
CA SER A 25 -0.62 6.14 2.02
C SER A 25 -0.17 7.59 1.83
N PRO A 26 -0.46 8.21 0.67
CA PRO A 26 -0.16 9.62 0.43
C PRO A 26 -1.06 10.58 1.24
N PHE A 27 -2.09 10.04 1.91
CA PHE A 27 -3.03 10.80 2.74
C PHE A 27 -3.07 10.23 4.16
N SER A 28 -3.19 11.10 5.16
CA SER A 28 -3.42 10.70 6.55
C SER A 28 -4.83 10.17 6.78
N VAL A 29 -5.04 9.45 7.89
CA VAL A 29 -6.37 9.07 8.38
C VAL A 29 -7.29 10.30 8.49
N SER A 30 -6.79 11.40 9.05
CA SER A 30 -7.57 12.64 9.20
C SER A 30 -7.97 13.27 7.87
N GLN A 31 -7.12 13.20 6.83
CA GLN A 31 -7.46 13.66 5.49
C GLN A 31 -8.55 12.79 4.85
N TRP A 32 -8.50 11.47 5.05
CA TRP A 32 -9.57 10.57 4.60
C TRP A 32 -10.91 10.86 5.26
N GLU A 33 -10.89 10.98 6.59
CA GLU A 33 -12.10 11.28 7.38
C GLU A 33 -12.68 12.65 7.04
N ALA A 34 -11.83 13.68 6.90
CA ALA A 34 -12.25 15.02 6.48
C ALA A 34 -12.86 15.05 5.07
N ALA A 35 -12.40 14.16 4.18
CA ALA A 35 -12.98 13.96 2.85
C ALA A 35 -14.29 13.13 2.87
N GLY A 36 -14.78 12.74 4.06
CA GLY A 36 -16.02 12.01 4.25
C GLY A 36 -15.91 10.52 4.00
N PHE A 37 -14.70 9.95 4.02
CA PHE A 37 -14.50 8.50 3.96
C PHE A 37 -14.42 7.90 5.35
N LYS A 38 -14.86 6.64 5.46
CA LYS A 38 -14.58 5.78 6.60
C LYS A 38 -13.32 4.96 6.31
N VAL A 39 -12.31 5.05 7.18
CA VAL A 39 -11.09 4.25 7.05
C VAL A 39 -11.35 2.85 7.60
N LEU A 40 -11.22 1.83 6.75
CA LEU A 40 -11.38 0.42 7.14
C LEU A 40 -10.04 -0.24 7.47
N ALA A 41 -8.99 0.15 6.75
CA ALA A 41 -7.62 -0.25 6.99
C ALA A 41 -6.68 0.88 6.54
N PHE A 42 -5.64 1.17 7.32
CA PHE A 42 -4.68 2.23 7.04
C PHE A 42 -3.26 1.66 7.09
N ASP A 43 -2.50 1.84 6.00
CA ASP A 43 -1.11 1.40 5.84
C ASP A 43 -0.81 -0.01 6.36
N ARG A 44 -1.70 -0.96 6.06
CA ARG A 44 -1.51 -2.36 6.46
C ARG A 44 -0.55 -3.04 5.49
N SER A 45 0.40 -3.80 6.01
CA SER A 45 1.26 -4.65 5.18
C SER A 45 0.45 -5.78 4.56
N ASP A 46 0.76 -6.10 3.30
CA ASP A 46 0.27 -7.27 2.58
C ASP A 46 1.40 -7.95 1.80
N ASP A 47 2.60 -7.95 2.39
CA ASP A 47 3.83 -8.41 1.75
C ASP A 47 3.74 -9.87 1.29
N GLU A 48 3.06 -10.74 2.04
CA GLU A 48 2.90 -12.15 1.68
C GLU A 48 2.13 -12.32 0.36
N ALA A 49 1.03 -11.60 0.18
CA ALA A 49 0.23 -11.66 -1.03
C ALA A 49 0.99 -11.07 -2.22
N ALA A 50 1.70 -9.95 -1.99
CA ALA A 50 2.52 -9.31 -3.01
C ALA A 50 3.66 -10.22 -3.48
N ARG A 51 4.31 -10.96 -2.58
CA ARG A 51 5.34 -11.96 -2.92
C ARG A 51 4.75 -13.11 -3.76
N LYS A 52 3.59 -13.65 -3.36
CA LYS A 52 2.89 -14.68 -4.15
C LYS A 52 2.57 -14.18 -5.55
N MET A 53 2.10 -12.94 -5.67
CA MET A 53 1.86 -12.29 -6.96
C MET A 53 3.15 -12.13 -7.77
N GLY A 54 4.23 -11.60 -7.17
CA GLY A 54 5.51 -11.42 -7.84
C GLY A 54 6.08 -12.73 -8.39
N HIS A 55 5.98 -13.81 -7.60
CA HIS A 55 6.36 -15.14 -8.03
C HIS A 55 5.50 -15.65 -9.20
N ALA A 56 4.17 -15.50 -9.10
CA ALA A 56 3.24 -15.90 -10.15
C ALA A 56 3.47 -15.15 -11.47
N LEU A 57 3.92 -13.89 -11.39
CA LEU A 57 4.29 -13.05 -12.54
C LEU A 57 5.73 -13.29 -13.02
N GLY A 58 6.50 -14.13 -12.31
CA GLY A 58 7.86 -14.51 -12.63
C GLY A 58 8.90 -13.41 -12.41
N TRP A 59 8.65 -12.46 -11.52
CA TRP A 59 9.59 -11.36 -11.21
C TRP A 59 10.88 -11.84 -10.53
N ASP A 60 10.83 -12.99 -9.88
CA ASP A 60 11.95 -13.70 -9.25
C ASP A 60 12.68 -14.65 -10.21
N ASN A 61 12.37 -14.61 -11.51
CA ASN A 61 13.01 -15.44 -12.54
C ASN A 61 13.88 -14.62 -13.51
N GLY A 62 14.73 -15.32 -14.26
CA GLY A 62 15.51 -14.74 -15.36
C GLY A 62 16.90 -14.23 -14.97
N PRO A 63 17.57 -13.46 -15.84
CA PRO A 63 18.97 -13.08 -15.67
C PRO A 63 19.22 -12.01 -14.60
N LYS A 64 18.17 -11.29 -14.16
CA LYS A 64 18.22 -10.29 -13.08
C LYS A 64 16.96 -10.44 -12.22
N PRO A 65 16.86 -11.52 -11.43
CA PRO A 65 15.67 -11.80 -10.64
C PRO A 65 15.55 -10.79 -9.49
N MET A 66 14.32 -10.41 -9.17
CA MET A 66 14.00 -9.64 -7.96
C MET A 66 14.06 -10.56 -6.74
N ASP A 67 14.67 -10.11 -5.64
CA ASP A 67 14.49 -10.77 -4.35
C ASP A 67 13.15 -10.33 -3.76
N LEU A 68 12.08 -11.09 -3.98
CA LEU A 68 10.73 -10.73 -3.52
C LEU A 68 10.65 -10.52 -2.00
N THR A 69 11.57 -11.06 -1.22
CA THR A 69 11.59 -10.87 0.23
C THR A 69 12.21 -9.53 0.62
N ASN A 70 13.27 -9.12 -0.08
CA ASN A 70 14.08 -7.97 0.29
C ASN A 70 13.88 -6.74 -0.61
N ASP A 71 13.26 -6.91 -1.78
CA ASP A 71 13.07 -5.86 -2.78
C ASP A 71 11.59 -5.50 -3.01
N LEU A 72 10.64 -6.30 -2.52
CA LEU A 72 9.20 -6.06 -2.70
C LEU A 72 8.49 -5.92 -1.36
N PHE A 73 7.99 -4.70 -1.13
CA PHE A 73 7.17 -4.34 0.03
C PHE A 73 5.83 -3.81 -0.45
N THR A 74 4.83 -3.95 0.41
CA THR A 74 3.46 -3.57 0.06
C THR A 74 2.72 -3.03 1.26
N HIS A 75 2.05 -1.90 1.04
CA HIS A 75 1.10 -1.35 1.99
C HIS A 75 -0.20 -1.05 1.28
N TYR A 76 -1.31 -1.27 1.98
CA TYR A 76 -2.61 -0.91 1.48
C TYR A 76 -3.40 -0.06 2.47
N THR A 77 -4.17 0.86 1.89
CA THR A 77 -5.17 1.66 2.60
C THR A 77 -6.53 1.43 1.94
N LEU A 78 -7.48 0.92 2.72
CA LEU A 78 -8.84 0.64 2.31
C LEU A 78 -9.80 1.62 2.98
N VAL A 79 -10.52 2.36 2.15
CA VAL A 79 -11.52 3.33 2.61
C VAL A 79 -12.86 3.07 1.96
N GLU A 80 -13.92 3.34 2.71
CA GLU A 80 -15.30 3.25 2.27
C GLU A 80 -15.89 4.64 2.15
N LYS A 81 -16.59 4.92 1.06
CA LYS A 81 -17.43 6.12 0.97
C LYS A 81 -18.79 5.74 1.57
N PRO A 82 -19.20 6.34 2.71
CA PRO A 82 -20.51 6.05 3.29
C PRO A 82 -21.60 6.44 2.29
N VAL A 83 -22.55 5.53 2.06
CA VAL A 83 -23.78 5.88 1.34
C VAL A 83 -24.56 6.80 2.28
N LYS A 84 -24.87 8.03 1.85
CA LYS A 84 -25.79 8.87 2.60
C LYS A 84 -27.12 8.13 2.69
N SER A 85 -27.53 7.74 3.89
CA SER A 85 -28.89 7.30 4.14
C SER A 85 -29.82 8.44 3.77
N THR A 86 -30.48 8.34 2.61
CA THR A 86 -31.63 9.19 2.29
C THR A 86 -32.79 8.72 3.14
N THR A 87 -32.81 9.11 4.41
CA THR A 87 -34.04 9.08 5.19
C THR A 87 -34.90 10.20 4.63
N ARG A 88 -35.83 9.84 3.74
CA ARG A 88 -36.83 10.76 3.22
C ARG A 88 -37.80 11.10 4.38
N PRO A 89 -38.16 12.37 4.60
CA PRO A 89 -39.11 12.76 5.64
C PRO A 89 -40.48 12.13 5.44
#